data_AF-A0A9N9GSA4-F1
#
_entry.id   AF-A0A9N9GSA4-F1
#
_cell.length_a   1.000
_cell.length_b   1.000
_cell.length_c   1.000
_cell.angle_alpha   90.00
_cell.angle_beta   90.00
_cell.angle_gamma   90.00
#
_symmetry.space_group_name_H-M   'P 1'
#
loop_
_entity.id
_entity.type
_entity.pdbx_description
1 polymer ?
#
loop_
_entity_poly.entity_id
_entity_poly.type
_entity_poly.pdbx_seq_one_letter_code
_entity_poly.pdbx_strand_id
1 'polypeptide(L)'
;DNEPYFYQQLLRQRSWRSEAELRGPYESYREHYLSLFPEQRSEMLTESTLEHEITYFNIDVIKHQLDHLKIILPTTPPQLMINLPEDQYKVMNVLTNKLEHRSKFLLMAPTGVAAQRIDGKTIHSALRITHQGGTFVTRAFTDQTLRSALSEVRTLIIDEISMVSAQLLSFISDLFAKIHGNASAFGGVNVVLVGDLAQLPPVSGTPVYYSPIWKLFYPLFLTHSRRQENDLEFYKLLEEVRFGNISSLSWRMLSSKLNESMSITDGGAALTTTHIVGYRESAMKINVSICNLLNTPPSQFLVNYAIDTINGSICSVDETHCMFKNKTNLPK
;
A
#
# COMPACT_ATOMS: atom_id res chain seq x y z
N ASP A 1 27.36 -3.98 -0.35
CA ASP A 1 28.10 -3.78 -1.62
C ASP A 1 27.68 -2.51 -2.37
N ASN A 2 26.49 -1.94 -2.11
CA ASN A 2 25.97 -0.70 -2.72
C ASN A 2 25.87 -0.71 -4.26
N GLU A 3 26.09 -1.84 -4.93
CA GLU A 3 25.99 -1.99 -6.39
C GLU A 3 24.65 -1.53 -6.99
N PRO A 4 23.47 -1.81 -6.39
CA PRO A 4 22.20 -1.30 -6.92
C PRO A 4 22.10 0.23 -6.90
N TYR A 5 22.75 0.89 -5.94
CA TYR A 5 22.80 2.35 -5.87
C TYR A 5 23.61 2.89 -7.06
N PHE A 6 24.81 2.35 -7.32
CA PHE A 6 25.66 2.80 -8.42
C PHE A 6 25.07 2.48 -9.79
N TYR A 7 24.39 1.34 -9.92
CA TYR A 7 23.61 0.99 -11.11
C TYR A 7 22.54 2.05 -11.42
N GLN A 8 21.78 2.47 -10.41
CA GLN A 8 20.78 3.53 -10.57
C GLN A 8 21.44 4.89 -10.87
N GLN A 9 22.57 5.21 -10.24
CA GLN A 9 23.26 6.46 -10.54
C GLN A 9 23.76 6.51 -11.98
N LEU A 10 24.34 5.42 -12.50
CA LEU A 10 24.76 5.32 -13.90
C LEU A 10 23.59 5.53 -14.87
N LEU A 11 22.43 4.91 -14.60
CA LEU A 11 21.21 5.09 -15.41
C LEU A 11 20.69 6.53 -15.44
N ARG A 12 20.91 7.30 -14.36
CA ARG A 12 20.47 8.71 -14.29
C ARG A 12 21.36 9.65 -15.09
N GLN A 13 22.64 9.32 -15.26
CA GLN A 13 23.60 10.22 -15.93
C GLN A 13 23.43 10.23 -17.45
N ARG A 14 23.15 9.08 -18.04
CA ARG A 14 23.00 8.94 -19.50
C ARG A 14 22.16 7.74 -19.89
N SER A 15 21.64 7.77 -21.10
CA SER A 15 20.94 6.63 -21.70
C SER A 15 21.95 5.62 -22.21
N TRP A 16 21.87 4.39 -21.73
CA TRP A 16 22.73 3.27 -22.13
C TRP A 16 21.95 2.32 -23.02
N ARG A 17 22.59 1.76 -24.05
CA ARG A 17 21.92 0.90 -25.04
C ARG A 17 21.94 -0.58 -24.66
N SER A 18 22.80 -0.96 -23.71
CA SER A 18 22.88 -2.33 -23.21
C SER A 18 23.55 -2.40 -21.83
N GLU A 19 23.34 -3.51 -21.13
CA GLU A 19 23.96 -3.80 -19.84
C GLU A 19 25.50 -3.83 -19.91
N ALA A 20 26.04 -4.35 -21.02
CA ALA A 20 27.48 -4.40 -21.28
C ALA A 20 28.08 -2.99 -21.42
N GLU A 21 27.33 -2.05 -22.01
CA GLU A 21 27.74 -0.65 -22.12
C GLU A 21 27.65 0.07 -20.78
N LEU A 22 26.60 -0.22 -20.00
CA LEU A 22 26.36 0.36 -18.68
C LEU A 22 27.39 -0.08 -17.64
N ARG A 23 27.87 -1.33 -17.70
CA ARG A 23 28.97 -1.80 -16.85
C ARG A 23 30.35 -1.40 -17.39
N GLY A 24 30.48 -1.28 -18.71
CA GLY A 24 31.75 -0.94 -19.35
C GLY A 24 32.84 -2.01 -19.11
N PRO A 25 34.13 -1.63 -19.11
CA PRO A 25 35.25 -2.55 -18.91
C PRO A 25 35.51 -2.92 -17.44
N TYR A 26 34.63 -2.51 -16.51
CA TYR A 26 34.84 -2.64 -15.06
C TYR A 26 34.16 -3.89 -14.50
N GLU A 27 34.66 -4.41 -13.37
CA GLU A 27 34.08 -5.62 -12.76
C GLU A 27 32.75 -5.32 -12.06
N SER A 28 32.54 -4.08 -11.61
CA SER A 28 31.33 -3.64 -10.90
C SER A 28 30.81 -2.28 -11.36
N TYR A 29 29.53 -1.99 -11.09
CA TYR A 29 28.92 -0.69 -11.41
C TYR A 29 29.50 0.43 -10.54
N ARG A 30 29.90 0.10 -9.31
CA ARG A 30 30.61 1.03 -8.43
C ARG A 30 31.94 1.49 -9.04
N GLU A 31 32.74 0.55 -9.56
CA GLU A 31 34.02 0.90 -10.19
C GLU A 31 33.82 1.76 -11.43
N HIS A 32 32.84 1.40 -12.27
CA HIS A 32 32.52 2.21 -13.43
C HIS A 32 32.08 3.62 -13.03
N TYR A 33 31.20 3.73 -12.03
CA TYR A 33 30.74 5.02 -11.54
C TYR A 33 31.86 5.87 -10.94
N LEU A 34 32.72 5.29 -10.09
CA LEU A 34 33.86 5.98 -9.49
C LEU A 34 34.95 6.35 -10.51
N SER A 35 35.05 5.62 -11.63
CA SER A 35 35.92 6.01 -12.75
C SER A 35 35.44 7.27 -13.45
N LEU A 36 34.12 7.50 -13.47
CA LEU A 36 33.50 8.69 -14.06
C LEU A 36 33.52 9.88 -13.10
N PHE A 37 33.52 9.62 -11.78
CA PHE A 37 33.45 10.62 -10.71
C PHE A 37 34.49 10.37 -9.59
N PRO A 38 35.79 10.52 -9.89
CA PRO A 38 36.88 10.16 -8.97
C PRO A 38 36.91 10.97 -7.66
N GLU A 39 36.38 12.19 -7.65
CA GLU A 39 36.25 13.07 -6.48
C GLU A 39 35.40 12.46 -5.35
N GLN A 40 34.38 11.66 -5.70
CA GLN A 40 33.48 11.01 -4.72
C GLN A 40 34.14 9.85 -3.98
N ARG A 41 35.30 9.37 -4.45
CA ARG A 41 36.07 8.31 -3.78
C ARG A 41 36.58 8.74 -2.41
N SER A 42 36.88 10.03 -2.26
CA SER A 42 37.38 10.65 -1.03
C SER A 42 36.30 10.75 0.05
N GLU A 43 35.05 11.02 -0.33
CA GLU A 43 33.91 11.20 0.56
C GLU A 43 33.37 9.86 1.13
N MET A 44 33.58 8.75 0.42
CA MET A 44 33.13 7.42 0.86
C MET A 44 33.98 6.80 1.98
N LEU A 45 35.24 7.20 2.16
CA LEU A 45 36.12 6.66 3.21
C LEU A 45 35.75 7.17 4.63
N THR A 46 34.89 8.19 4.73
CA THR A 46 34.41 8.80 5.97
C THR A 46 33.09 8.21 6.51
N GLU A 47 32.60 7.11 5.92
CA GLU A 47 31.29 6.49 6.23
C GLU A 47 31.10 6.07 7.71
N SER A 48 32.17 5.81 8.49
CA SER A 48 32.01 5.41 9.90
C SER A 48 31.51 6.53 10.82
N THR A 49 31.71 7.80 10.44
CA THR A 49 31.16 8.96 11.13
C THR A 49 29.73 9.29 10.65
N LEU A 50 29.41 8.94 9.41
CA LEU A 50 28.08 9.14 8.83
C LEU A 50 27.03 8.19 9.39
N GLU A 51 27.35 6.96 9.81
CA GLU A 51 26.32 6.07 10.39
C GLU A 51 25.74 6.59 11.73
N HIS A 52 26.58 7.23 12.55
CA HIS A 52 26.14 7.89 13.79
C HIS A 52 25.40 9.20 13.51
N GLU A 53 25.85 9.99 12.53
CA GLU A 53 25.12 11.18 12.11
C GLU A 53 23.82 10.83 11.40
N ILE A 54 23.75 9.83 10.52
CA ILE A 54 22.54 9.39 9.79
C ILE A 54 21.47 8.85 10.75
N THR A 55 21.85 8.22 11.85
CA THR A 55 20.87 7.78 12.87
C THR A 55 20.27 8.97 13.61
N TYR A 56 21.10 9.96 13.97
CA TYR A 56 20.66 11.20 14.62
C TYR A 56 19.89 12.11 13.63
N PHE A 57 20.36 12.20 12.40
CA PHE A 57 19.82 12.99 11.29
C PHE A 57 18.56 12.35 10.71
N ASN A 58 18.34 11.04 10.77
CA ASN A 58 17.05 10.45 10.37
C ASN A 58 15.96 10.72 11.41
N ILE A 59 16.28 10.67 12.71
CA ILE A 59 15.31 11.02 13.75
C ILE A 59 15.05 12.53 13.71
N ASP A 60 16.08 13.35 13.55
CA ASP A 60 15.93 14.79 13.44
C ASP A 60 15.41 15.23 12.08
N VAL A 61 15.61 14.54 10.96
CA VAL A 61 14.95 14.86 9.66
C VAL A 61 13.51 14.38 9.67
N ILE A 62 13.19 13.23 10.27
CA ILE A 62 11.79 12.83 10.45
C ILE A 62 11.11 13.77 11.43
N LYS A 63 11.74 14.16 12.54
CA LYS A 63 11.23 15.18 13.47
C LYS A 63 11.17 16.56 12.85
N HIS A 64 12.19 17.00 12.11
CA HIS A 64 12.29 18.30 11.43
C HIS A 64 11.35 18.35 10.24
N GLN A 65 11.07 17.26 9.52
CA GLN A 65 10.01 17.20 8.50
C GLN A 65 8.62 17.11 9.15
N LEU A 66 8.48 16.44 10.30
CA LEU A 66 7.28 16.48 11.13
C LEU A 66 7.07 17.83 11.84
N ASP A 67 8.13 18.60 12.05
CA ASP A 67 8.14 19.94 12.62
C ASP A 67 8.02 21.01 11.53
N HIS A 68 8.51 20.78 10.31
CA HIS A 68 8.24 21.55 9.08
C HIS A 68 6.86 21.27 8.49
N LEU A 69 6.18 20.21 8.97
CA LEU A 69 4.72 20.14 8.89
C LEU A 69 4.05 21.23 9.76
N LYS A 70 4.79 22.05 10.52
CA LYS A 70 4.39 23.45 10.73
C LYS A 70 4.58 24.21 9.41
N ILE A 71 3.56 24.10 8.55
CA ILE A 71 3.07 25.15 7.64
C ILE A 71 4.18 26.13 7.21
N ILE A 72 5.10 25.69 6.37
CA ILE A 72 5.74 26.60 5.42
C ILE A 72 5.35 26.05 4.06
N LEU A 73 4.34 26.70 3.45
CA LEU A 73 3.93 26.49 2.07
C LEU A 73 5.14 26.76 1.16
N PRO A 74 5.69 25.76 0.46
CA PRO A 74 6.30 26.04 -0.83
C PRO A 74 5.16 26.34 -1.80
N THR A 75 5.38 27.22 -2.75
CA THR A 75 4.39 27.64 -3.76
C THR A 75 3.83 26.51 -4.65
N THR A 76 4.31 25.27 -4.47
CA THR A 76 3.78 24.02 -5.04
C THR A 76 4.19 22.83 -4.14
N PRO A 77 3.26 21.99 -3.62
CA PRO A 77 3.62 20.91 -2.71
C PRO A 77 4.06 19.61 -3.44
N PRO A 78 5.11 18.91 -2.96
CA PRO A 78 5.48 17.56 -3.42
C PRO A 78 4.51 16.50 -2.87
N GLN A 79 4.12 15.53 -3.70
CA GLN A 79 3.22 14.43 -3.31
C GLN A 79 4.04 13.27 -2.72
N LEU A 80 3.51 12.45 -1.80
CA LEU A 80 4.30 11.44 -1.07
C LEU A 80 3.80 10.01 -1.34
N MET A 81 4.71 9.04 -1.51
CA MET A 81 4.37 7.61 -1.68
C MET A 81 5.11 6.72 -0.67
N ILE A 82 4.44 5.77 -0.03
CA ILE A 82 5.00 4.90 1.03
C ILE A 82 4.63 3.42 0.77
N ASN A 83 5.61 2.52 0.77
CA ASN A 83 5.44 1.11 0.36
C ASN A 83 5.34 0.17 1.58
N LEU A 84 4.19 -0.44 1.95
CA LEU A 84 4.20 -1.42 3.07
C LEU A 84 3.17 -2.58 3.10
N PRO A 85 3.35 -3.61 3.99
CA PRO A 85 2.36 -4.67 4.23
C PRO A 85 1.70 -4.72 5.64
N GLU A 86 2.23 -4.06 6.69
CA GLU A 86 1.55 -3.91 8.01
C GLU A 86 2.08 -2.79 8.91
N ASP A 87 3.30 -2.29 8.64
CA ASP A 87 3.78 -1.04 9.21
C ASP A 87 2.98 0.20 8.72
N GLN A 88 2.08 -0.01 7.74
CA GLN A 88 1.25 1.02 7.12
C GLN A 88 0.34 1.65 8.14
N TYR A 89 -0.24 0.83 9.03
CA TYR A 89 -1.22 1.28 10.01
C TYR A 89 -0.62 2.18 11.08
N LYS A 90 0.62 1.92 11.51
CA LYS A 90 1.29 2.79 12.48
C LYS A 90 1.64 4.14 11.87
N VAL A 91 2.20 4.15 10.66
CA VAL A 91 2.49 5.39 9.93
C VAL A 91 1.19 6.15 9.65
N MET A 92 0.15 5.44 9.21
CA MET A 92 -1.18 6.00 8.97
C MET A 92 -1.76 6.62 10.24
N ASN A 93 -1.74 5.89 11.36
CA ASN A 93 -2.24 6.39 12.65
C ASN A 93 -1.46 7.60 13.15
N VAL A 94 -0.14 7.64 12.96
CA VAL A 94 0.67 8.81 13.31
C VAL A 94 0.32 10.00 12.41
N LEU A 95 0.12 9.77 11.12
CA LEU A 95 -0.28 10.81 10.16
C LEU A 95 -1.68 11.35 10.49
N THR A 96 -2.66 10.48 10.69
CA THR A 96 -4.05 10.86 10.98
C THR A 96 -4.13 11.61 12.30
N ASN A 97 -3.53 11.11 13.38
CA ASN A 97 -3.50 11.80 14.68
C ASN A 97 -2.88 13.21 14.58
N LYS A 98 -1.83 13.38 13.77
CA LYS A 98 -1.23 14.71 13.56
C LYS A 98 -2.09 15.63 12.69
N LEU A 99 -2.87 15.07 11.77
CA LEU A 99 -3.73 15.83 10.86
C LEU A 99 -5.09 16.19 11.47
N GLU A 100 -5.65 15.36 12.35
CA GLU A 100 -6.96 15.56 12.99
C GLU A 100 -7.11 16.95 13.63
N HIS A 101 -6.02 17.48 14.19
CA HIS A 101 -6.02 18.79 14.83
C HIS A 101 -5.58 19.96 13.91
N ARG A 102 -5.19 19.69 12.66
CA ARG A 102 -4.59 20.69 11.76
C ARG A 102 -5.35 20.92 10.47
N SER A 103 -5.96 19.89 9.89
CA SER A 103 -6.63 20.01 8.60
C SER A 103 -7.55 18.84 8.31
N LYS A 104 -8.62 19.08 7.55
CA LYS A 104 -9.55 18.01 7.13
C LYS A 104 -8.86 17.08 6.14
N PHE A 105 -8.85 15.78 6.43
CA PHE A 105 -8.27 14.75 5.55
C PHE A 105 -9.33 13.73 5.12
N LEU A 106 -9.03 12.99 4.06
CA LEU A 106 -9.87 11.91 3.55
C LEU A 106 -9.04 10.63 3.40
N LEU A 107 -9.41 9.60 4.17
CA LEU A 107 -8.81 8.26 4.10
C LEU A 107 -9.60 7.38 3.13
N MET A 108 -8.88 6.80 2.17
CA MET A 108 -9.46 5.93 1.17
C MET A 108 -8.64 4.66 0.95
N ALA A 109 -9.31 3.60 0.51
CA ALA A 109 -8.67 2.38 0.01
C ALA A 109 -9.48 1.78 -1.15
N PRO A 110 -8.91 0.93 -2.01
CA PRO A 110 -9.62 0.31 -3.12
C PRO A 110 -10.61 -0.79 -2.69
N THR A 111 -10.33 -1.50 -1.58
CA THR A 111 -11.16 -2.62 -1.10
C THR A 111 -11.86 -2.30 0.22
N GLY A 112 -12.99 -2.96 0.48
CA GLY A 112 -13.77 -2.75 1.72
C GLY A 112 -12.99 -3.14 2.98
N VAL A 113 -12.27 -4.26 2.92
CA VAL A 113 -11.45 -4.75 4.04
C VAL A 113 -10.31 -3.77 4.35
N ALA A 114 -9.60 -3.27 3.33
CA ALA A 114 -8.53 -2.28 3.53
C ALA A 114 -9.09 -0.96 4.07
N ALA A 115 -10.22 -0.48 3.51
CA ALA A 115 -10.87 0.74 3.98
C ALA A 115 -11.32 0.64 5.43
N GLN A 116 -11.86 -0.51 5.84
CA GLN A 116 -12.22 -0.77 7.22
C GLN A 116 -10.99 -0.76 8.14
N ARG A 117 -9.86 -1.34 7.70
CA ARG A 117 -8.65 -1.43 8.52
C ARG A 117 -8.01 -0.07 8.84
N ILE A 118 -8.14 0.92 7.95
CA ILE A 118 -7.67 2.30 8.16
C ILE A 118 -8.77 3.24 8.69
N ASP A 119 -9.93 2.73 9.08
CA ASP A 119 -11.12 3.54 9.42
C ASP A 119 -11.56 4.56 8.36
N GLY A 120 -11.21 4.30 7.11
CA GLY A 120 -11.56 5.09 5.94
C GLY A 120 -12.81 4.59 5.23
N LYS A 121 -12.94 5.01 3.96
CA LYS A 121 -13.97 4.53 3.04
C LYS A 121 -13.33 3.99 1.77
N THR A 122 -14.03 3.14 1.04
CA THR A 122 -13.56 2.78 -0.30
C THR A 122 -13.51 4.02 -1.18
N ILE A 123 -12.52 4.13 -2.09
CA ILE A 123 -12.40 5.25 -3.04
C ILE A 123 -13.73 5.48 -3.75
N HIS A 124 -14.36 4.40 -4.21
CA HIS A 124 -15.62 4.44 -4.93
C HIS A 124 -16.79 4.98 -4.08
N SER A 125 -16.83 4.66 -2.78
CA SER A 125 -17.85 5.16 -1.84
C SER A 125 -17.60 6.60 -1.43
N ALA A 126 -16.35 6.92 -1.05
CA ALA A 126 -15.94 8.26 -0.63
C ALA A 126 -16.26 9.32 -1.69
N LEU A 127 -15.98 8.99 -2.95
CA LEU A 127 -16.11 9.90 -4.07
C LEU A 127 -17.39 9.66 -4.91
N ARG A 128 -18.25 8.73 -4.49
CA ARG A 128 -19.47 8.30 -5.22
C ARG A 128 -19.19 8.05 -6.70
N ILE A 129 -18.13 7.28 -6.97
CA ILE A 129 -17.69 6.93 -8.32
C ILE A 129 -18.45 5.69 -8.79
N THR A 130 -18.93 5.76 -10.02
CA THR A 130 -19.42 4.60 -10.78
C THR A 130 -18.69 4.51 -12.11
N HIS A 131 -18.73 3.34 -12.72
CA HIS A 131 -18.12 3.09 -14.02
C HIS A 131 -19.23 3.04 -15.09
N GLN A 132 -19.18 3.94 -16.07
CA GLN A 132 -20.16 4.04 -17.16
C GLN A 132 -19.43 4.14 -18.50
N GLY A 133 -19.70 3.21 -19.41
CA GLY A 133 -19.17 3.25 -20.78
C GLY A 133 -17.65 3.27 -20.89
N GLY A 134 -16.91 2.61 -19.97
CA GLY A 134 -15.43 2.61 -19.96
C GLY A 134 -14.80 3.82 -19.26
N THR A 135 -15.61 4.68 -18.63
CA THR A 135 -15.14 5.88 -17.93
C THR A 135 -15.65 5.93 -16.51
N PHE A 136 -14.91 6.62 -15.65
CA PHE A 136 -15.37 6.92 -14.30
C PHE A 136 -16.26 8.17 -14.32
N VAL A 137 -17.38 8.09 -13.62
CA VAL A 137 -18.26 9.24 -13.36
C VAL A 137 -18.48 9.36 -11.86
N THR A 138 -18.69 10.58 -11.37
CA THR A 138 -18.91 10.85 -9.96
C THR A 138 -20.16 11.69 -9.74
N ARG A 139 -20.89 11.38 -8.68
CA ARG A 139 -22.01 12.21 -8.22
C ARG A 139 -21.57 13.45 -7.45
N ALA A 140 -20.28 13.66 -7.21
CA ALA A 140 -19.77 14.85 -6.51
C ALA A 140 -20.07 16.18 -7.22
N PHE A 141 -20.38 16.16 -8.53
CA PHE A 141 -20.75 17.37 -9.25
C PHE A 141 -22.25 17.72 -9.15
N THR A 142 -23.10 16.74 -8.84
CA THR A 142 -24.56 16.93 -8.72
C THR A 142 -25.03 16.92 -7.26
N ASP A 143 -24.29 16.27 -6.37
CA ASP A 143 -24.52 16.26 -4.93
C ASP A 143 -23.75 17.41 -4.27
N GLN A 144 -24.46 18.49 -3.97
CA GLN A 144 -23.87 19.68 -3.35
C GLN A 144 -23.30 19.39 -1.95
N THR A 145 -23.90 18.49 -1.18
CA THR A 145 -23.41 18.13 0.16
C THR A 145 -22.07 17.42 0.05
N LEU A 146 -21.93 16.47 -0.86
CA LEU A 146 -20.65 15.81 -1.14
C LEU A 146 -19.63 16.82 -1.67
N ARG A 147 -20.03 17.69 -2.61
CA ARG A 147 -19.14 18.71 -3.18
C ARG A 147 -18.57 19.61 -2.11
N SER A 148 -19.41 20.15 -1.22
CA SER A 148 -18.99 21.00 -0.11
C SER A 148 -18.05 20.23 0.83
N ALA A 149 -18.39 18.99 1.19
CA ALA A 149 -17.54 18.17 2.06
C ALA A 149 -16.15 17.91 1.47
N LEU A 150 -16.06 17.62 0.16
CA LEU A 150 -14.81 17.41 -0.55
C LEU A 150 -14.00 18.71 -0.72
N SER A 151 -14.66 19.85 -0.90
CA SER A 151 -13.99 21.16 -1.06
C SER A 151 -13.22 21.61 0.18
N GLU A 152 -13.57 21.08 1.35
CA GLU A 152 -12.88 21.34 2.61
C GLU A 152 -11.65 20.46 2.83
N VAL A 153 -11.48 19.39 2.05
CA VAL A 153 -10.39 18.43 2.22
C VAL A 153 -9.06 19.06 1.81
N ARG A 154 -8.06 18.92 2.68
CA ARG A 154 -6.69 19.44 2.49
C ARG A 154 -5.65 18.35 2.31
N THR A 155 -5.97 17.12 2.72
CA THR A 155 -5.08 15.96 2.56
C THR A 155 -5.88 14.73 2.12
N LEU A 156 -5.39 14.04 1.09
CA LEU A 156 -5.87 12.74 0.64
C LEU A 156 -4.87 11.68 1.05
N ILE A 157 -5.37 10.59 1.61
CA ILE A 157 -4.55 9.43 1.89
C ILE A 157 -5.20 8.19 1.28
N ILE A 158 -4.45 7.49 0.44
CA ILE A 158 -4.93 6.30 -0.27
C ILE A 158 -4.05 5.12 0.12
N ASP A 159 -4.62 4.16 0.85
CA ASP A 159 -3.98 2.89 1.17
C ASP A 159 -4.20 1.85 0.06
N GLU A 160 -3.35 0.82 0.02
CA GLU A 160 -3.29 -0.23 -1.00
C GLU A 160 -3.24 0.29 -2.45
N ILE A 161 -2.37 1.28 -2.70
CA ILE A 161 -2.26 1.96 -4.00
C ILE A 161 -1.96 1.02 -5.19
N SER A 162 -1.38 -0.16 -4.95
CA SER A 162 -1.08 -1.16 -5.99
C SER A 162 -2.32 -1.64 -6.73
N MET A 163 -3.48 -1.66 -6.07
CA MET A 163 -4.75 -2.08 -6.65
C MET A 163 -5.51 -0.93 -7.35
N VAL A 164 -4.98 0.30 -7.32
CA VAL A 164 -5.57 1.46 -8.00
C VAL A 164 -5.03 1.51 -9.44
N SER A 165 -5.92 1.73 -10.42
CA SER A 165 -5.49 1.84 -11.81
C SER A 165 -4.98 3.26 -12.14
N ALA A 166 -4.13 3.38 -13.15
CA ALA A 166 -3.65 4.68 -13.62
C ALA A 166 -4.79 5.64 -13.99
N GLN A 167 -5.85 5.11 -14.63
CA GLN A 167 -7.04 5.87 -15.01
C GLN A 167 -7.80 6.38 -13.78
N LEU A 168 -7.93 5.55 -12.73
CA LEU A 168 -8.61 5.95 -11.50
C LEU A 168 -7.82 7.03 -10.75
N LEU A 169 -6.49 6.91 -10.66
CA LEU A 169 -5.66 7.94 -10.04
C LEU A 169 -5.78 9.28 -10.79
N SER A 170 -5.71 9.26 -12.13
CA SER A 170 -5.90 10.45 -12.96
C SER A 170 -7.28 11.08 -12.75
N PHE A 171 -8.33 10.26 -12.70
CA PHE A 171 -9.68 10.71 -12.45
C PHE A 171 -9.82 11.40 -11.07
N ILE A 172 -9.21 10.84 -10.02
CA ILE A 172 -9.23 11.45 -8.68
C ILE A 172 -8.54 12.82 -8.71
N SER A 173 -7.38 12.94 -9.37
CA SER A 173 -6.69 14.22 -9.51
C SER A 173 -7.57 15.26 -10.20
N ASP A 174 -8.17 14.92 -11.34
CA ASP A 174 -9.02 15.83 -12.11
C ASP A 174 -10.28 16.24 -11.33
N LEU A 175 -10.85 15.31 -10.56
CA LEU A 175 -11.99 15.57 -9.70
C LEU A 175 -11.66 16.65 -8.67
N PHE A 176 -10.56 16.48 -7.93
CA PHE A 176 -10.17 17.46 -6.91
C PHE A 176 -9.72 18.80 -7.53
N ALA A 177 -9.04 18.78 -8.69
CA ALA A 177 -8.73 20.00 -9.43
C ALA A 177 -9.99 20.83 -9.74
N LYS A 178 -11.06 20.17 -10.20
CA LYS A 178 -12.36 20.80 -10.50
C LYS A 178 -13.11 21.26 -9.24
N ILE A 179 -13.06 20.49 -8.16
CA ILE A 179 -13.74 20.84 -6.90
C ILE A 179 -13.10 22.07 -6.26
N HIS A 180 -11.76 22.13 -6.24
CA HIS A 180 -11.00 23.22 -5.64
C HIS A 180 -10.79 24.42 -6.57
N GLY A 181 -11.17 24.33 -7.85
CA GLY A 181 -10.97 25.40 -8.83
C GLY A 181 -9.48 25.68 -9.11
N ASN A 182 -8.63 24.67 -8.97
CA ASN A 182 -7.18 24.78 -9.15
C ASN A 182 -6.72 23.72 -10.16
N ALA A 183 -6.09 24.16 -11.25
CA ALA A 183 -5.63 23.28 -12.33
C ALA A 183 -4.41 22.39 -11.95
N SER A 184 -3.80 22.64 -10.78
CA SER A 184 -2.75 21.77 -10.24
C SER A 184 -3.29 20.37 -9.99
N ALA A 185 -2.42 19.36 -10.04
CA ALA A 185 -2.79 17.98 -9.71
C ALA A 185 -3.49 17.92 -8.34
N PHE A 186 -4.59 17.16 -8.28
CA PHE A 186 -5.47 17.06 -7.13
C PHE A 186 -5.97 18.41 -6.58
N GLY A 187 -5.96 19.50 -7.35
CA GLY A 187 -6.36 20.82 -6.85
C GLY A 187 -5.40 21.46 -5.85
N GLY A 188 -4.15 20.98 -5.78
CA GLY A 188 -3.16 21.45 -4.81
C GLY A 188 -3.36 20.89 -3.39
N VAL A 189 -4.22 19.88 -3.24
CA VAL A 189 -4.43 19.14 -2.01
C VAL A 189 -3.22 18.23 -1.77
N ASN A 190 -2.80 18.06 -0.51
CA ASN A 190 -1.69 17.15 -0.18
C ASN A 190 -2.14 15.71 -0.44
N VAL A 191 -1.28 14.88 -1.05
CA VAL A 191 -1.62 13.48 -1.34
C VAL A 191 -0.54 12.56 -0.81
N VAL A 192 -0.97 11.58 -0.02
CA VAL A 192 -0.14 10.49 0.49
C VAL A 192 -0.69 9.18 -0.06
N LEU A 193 0.14 8.47 -0.81
CA LEU A 193 -0.18 7.14 -1.32
C LEU A 193 0.56 6.10 -0.48
N VAL A 194 -0.13 5.05 -0.10
CA VAL A 194 0.42 3.98 0.73
C VAL A 194 0.07 2.63 0.08
N GLY A 195 1.00 1.69 0.01
CA GLY A 195 0.77 0.38 -0.60
C GLY A 195 2.00 -0.22 -1.25
N ASP A 196 2.05 -1.53 -1.40
CA ASP A 196 3.19 -2.24 -2.02
C ASP A 196 2.94 -2.57 -3.50
N LEU A 197 3.68 -1.93 -4.41
CA LEU A 197 3.55 -2.16 -5.85
C LEU A 197 3.85 -3.60 -6.30
N ALA A 198 4.58 -4.38 -5.50
CA ALA A 198 4.87 -5.78 -5.79
C ALA A 198 3.72 -6.74 -5.38
N GLN A 199 2.69 -6.23 -4.69
CA GLN A 199 1.51 -7.00 -4.33
C GLN A 199 0.48 -7.01 -5.47
N LEU A 200 -0.80 -7.13 -5.14
CA LEU A 200 -1.86 -7.30 -6.14
C LEU A 200 -1.97 -6.05 -7.04
N PRO A 201 -1.94 -6.22 -8.37
CA PRO A 201 -2.20 -5.15 -9.33
C PRO A 201 -3.69 -4.77 -9.35
N PRO A 202 -4.08 -3.69 -10.06
CA PRO A 202 -5.50 -3.41 -10.27
C PRO A 202 -6.19 -4.56 -11.01
N VAL A 203 -7.44 -4.85 -10.63
CA VAL A 203 -8.25 -5.91 -11.27
C VAL A 203 -8.52 -5.59 -12.75
N SER A 204 -8.63 -4.32 -13.10
CA SER A 204 -8.79 -3.85 -14.47
C SER A 204 -8.03 -2.53 -14.71
N GLY A 205 -7.62 -2.32 -15.96
CA GLY A 205 -6.80 -1.17 -16.36
C GLY A 205 -5.31 -1.39 -16.13
N THR A 206 -4.52 -0.34 -16.35
CA THR A 206 -3.06 -0.39 -16.18
C THR A 206 -2.65 -0.07 -14.74
N PRO A 207 -1.53 -0.62 -14.26
CA PRO A 207 -0.97 -0.29 -12.95
C PRO A 207 -0.81 1.22 -12.72
N VAL A 208 -0.95 1.65 -11.47
CA VAL A 208 -0.99 3.06 -11.07
C VAL A 208 0.18 3.90 -11.62
N TYR A 209 1.38 3.31 -11.72
CA TYR A 209 2.60 3.98 -12.15
C TYR A 209 2.66 4.31 -13.65
N TYR A 210 1.69 3.85 -14.44
CA TYR A 210 1.49 4.31 -15.83
C TYR A 210 0.79 5.67 -15.91
N SER A 211 0.21 6.17 -14.81
CA SER A 211 -0.39 7.51 -14.79
C SER A 211 0.69 8.59 -14.94
N PRO A 212 0.51 9.61 -15.79
CA PRO A 212 1.41 10.77 -15.83
C PRO A 212 1.54 11.47 -14.47
N ILE A 213 0.47 11.44 -13.68
CA ILE A 213 0.40 12.04 -12.34
C ILE A 213 1.34 11.33 -11.36
N TRP A 214 1.63 10.05 -11.60
CA TRP A 214 2.54 9.28 -10.77
C TRP A 214 3.93 9.94 -10.63
N LYS A 215 4.38 10.64 -11.66
CA LYS A 215 5.70 11.31 -11.69
C LYS A 215 5.82 12.47 -10.69
N LEU A 216 4.70 12.93 -10.14
CA LEU A 216 4.64 14.02 -9.16
C LEU A 216 4.90 13.53 -7.72
N PHE A 217 4.89 12.21 -7.50
CA PHE A 217 5.10 11.62 -6.19
C PHE A 217 6.58 11.41 -5.89
N TYR A 218 6.99 11.81 -4.69
CA TYR A 218 8.26 11.51 -4.07
C TYR A 218 8.17 10.17 -3.35
N PRO A 219 8.97 9.17 -3.76
CA PRO A 219 8.92 7.84 -3.16
C PRO A 219 9.69 7.79 -1.83
N LEU A 220 9.05 7.22 -0.81
CA LEU A 220 9.66 6.81 0.45
C LEU A 220 9.56 5.29 0.60
N PHE A 221 10.71 4.67 0.85
CA PHE A 221 10.80 3.23 1.08
C PHE A 221 11.04 2.95 2.54
N LEU A 222 10.25 2.03 3.10
CA LEU A 222 10.46 1.52 4.44
C LEU A 222 11.21 0.20 4.32
N THR A 223 12.32 0.10 5.05
CA THR A 223 13.35 -0.95 4.88
C THR A 223 13.27 -2.04 5.94
N HIS A 224 12.50 -1.83 7.01
CA HIS A 224 12.39 -2.77 8.12
C HIS A 224 10.95 -3.28 8.23
N SER A 225 10.76 -4.59 8.04
CA SER A 225 9.49 -5.26 8.34
C SER A 225 9.38 -5.51 9.85
N ARG A 226 8.30 -5.06 10.47
CA ARG A 226 8.00 -5.40 11.87
C ARG A 226 7.19 -6.67 12.03
N ARG A 227 6.50 -7.15 10.98
CA ARG A 227 5.61 -8.31 11.06
C ARG A 227 6.40 -9.61 11.32
N GLN A 228 7.56 -9.76 10.68
CA GLN A 228 8.44 -10.92 10.82
C GLN A 228 9.74 -10.58 11.55
N GLU A 229 9.75 -9.57 12.43
CA GLU A 229 10.98 -9.11 13.10
C GLU A 229 11.68 -10.23 13.89
N ASN A 230 10.91 -11.19 14.41
CA ASN A 230 11.42 -12.33 15.18
C ASN A 230 11.81 -13.55 14.31
N ASP A 231 11.60 -13.50 12.99
CA ASP A 231 11.88 -14.62 12.07
C ASP A 231 12.52 -14.11 10.77
N LEU A 232 13.83 -13.92 10.82
CA LEU A 232 14.61 -13.38 9.70
C LEU A 232 14.68 -14.34 8.51
N GLU A 233 14.65 -15.66 8.74
CA GLU A 233 14.66 -16.65 7.67
C GLU A 233 13.34 -16.60 6.89
N PHE A 234 12.21 -16.52 7.59
CA PHE A 234 10.91 -16.32 6.96
C PHE A 234 10.80 -14.98 6.24
N TYR A 235 11.33 -13.90 6.84
CA TYR A 235 11.40 -12.60 6.17
C TYR A 235 12.15 -12.66 4.83
N LYS A 236 13.35 -13.27 4.80
CA LYS A 236 14.15 -13.44 3.57
C LYS A 236 13.41 -14.24 2.51
N LEU A 237 12.74 -15.32 2.90
CA LEU A 237 11.91 -16.12 2.02
C LEU A 237 10.79 -15.27 1.38
N LEU A 238 10.10 -14.44 2.17
CA LEU A 238 9.05 -13.57 1.66
C LEU A 238 9.59 -12.49 0.71
N GLU A 239 10.78 -11.95 0.96
CA GLU A 239 11.44 -11.03 0.02
C GLU A 239 11.80 -11.71 -1.30
N GLU A 240 12.35 -12.93 -1.25
CA GLU A 240 12.64 -13.71 -2.46
C GLU A 240 11.37 -13.98 -3.29
N VAL A 241 10.26 -14.33 -2.62
CA VAL A 241 8.95 -14.52 -3.26
C VAL A 241 8.44 -13.21 -3.87
N ARG A 242 8.58 -12.08 -3.16
CA ARG A 242 8.15 -10.76 -3.62
C ARG A 242 8.82 -10.34 -4.93
N PHE A 243 10.10 -10.65 -5.10
CA PHE A 243 10.86 -10.35 -6.33
C PHE A 243 10.88 -11.49 -7.36
N GLY A 244 10.35 -12.66 -7.00
CA GLY A 244 10.27 -13.83 -7.87
C GLY A 244 11.58 -14.60 -8.05
N ASN A 245 12.62 -14.31 -7.27
CA ASN A 245 13.91 -15.02 -7.31
C ASN A 245 14.06 -15.93 -6.09
N ILE A 246 13.48 -17.13 -6.17
CA ILE A 246 13.37 -18.06 -5.04
C ILE A 246 14.59 -18.99 -5.00
N SER A 247 15.35 -18.94 -3.92
CA SER A 247 16.52 -19.79 -3.71
C SER A 247 16.14 -21.23 -3.38
N SER A 248 17.08 -22.16 -3.55
CA SER A 248 16.88 -23.57 -3.19
C SER A 248 16.68 -23.77 -1.67
N LEU A 249 17.10 -22.82 -0.84
CA LEU A 249 16.83 -22.83 0.60
C LEU A 249 15.35 -22.49 0.85
N SER A 250 14.88 -21.35 0.32
CA SER A 250 13.48 -20.93 0.45
C SER A 250 12.51 -21.96 -0.14
N TRP A 251 12.86 -22.60 -1.26
CA TRP A 251 12.04 -23.68 -1.81
C TRP A 251 11.91 -24.89 -0.87
N ARG A 252 12.98 -25.26 -0.16
CA ARG A 252 12.95 -26.33 0.83
C ARG A 252 12.08 -25.95 2.03
N MET A 253 12.16 -24.70 2.50
CA MET A 253 11.31 -24.19 3.58
C MET A 253 9.81 -24.21 3.19
N LEU A 254 9.47 -23.79 1.98
CA LEU A 254 8.09 -23.88 1.48
C LEU A 254 7.61 -25.33 1.38
N SER A 255 8.48 -26.22 0.88
CA SER A 255 8.18 -27.64 0.71
C SER A 255 8.00 -28.37 2.05
N SER A 256 8.77 -28.00 3.09
CA SER A 256 8.61 -28.58 4.42
C SER A 256 7.24 -28.23 5.03
N LYS A 257 6.75 -27.01 4.79
CA LYS A 257 5.41 -26.57 5.25
C LYS A 257 4.27 -27.33 4.57
N LEU A 258 4.42 -27.67 3.29
CA LEU A 258 3.46 -28.51 2.59
C LEU A 258 3.39 -29.91 3.23
N ASN A 259 4.54 -30.53 3.51
CA ASN A 259 4.59 -31.84 4.12
C ASN A 259 4.01 -31.84 5.55
N GLU A 260 4.31 -30.81 6.35
CA GLU A 260 3.72 -30.61 7.67
C GLU A 260 2.18 -30.53 7.58
N SER A 261 1.64 -29.79 6.61
CA SER A 261 0.19 -29.66 6.42
C SER A 261 -0.49 -30.97 6.02
N MET A 262 0.18 -31.84 5.25
CA MET A 262 -0.35 -33.13 4.83
C MET A 262 -0.34 -34.18 5.96
N SER A 263 0.58 -34.06 6.92
CA SER A 263 0.61 -34.91 8.12
C SER A 263 -0.49 -34.58 9.13
N ILE A 264 -1.15 -33.42 9.03
CA ILE A 264 -2.29 -33.06 9.87
C ILE A 264 -3.55 -33.69 9.25
N THR A 265 -3.77 -34.98 9.50
CA THR A 265 -4.94 -35.75 9.04
C THR A 265 -6.19 -35.55 9.90
N ASP A 266 -6.15 -34.66 10.89
CA ASP A 266 -7.24 -34.51 11.84
C ASP A 266 -8.30 -33.55 11.29
N GLY A 267 -9.56 -34.01 11.23
CA GLY A 267 -10.68 -33.24 10.65
C GLY A 267 -10.92 -31.86 11.29
N GLY A 268 -10.35 -31.62 12.48
CA GLY A 268 -10.36 -30.33 13.16
C GLY A 268 -9.49 -29.24 12.51
N ALA A 269 -8.42 -29.61 11.78
CA ALA A 269 -7.54 -28.61 11.15
C ALA A 269 -8.22 -27.88 9.98
N ALA A 270 -9.13 -28.56 9.27
CA ALA A 270 -9.96 -27.94 8.24
C ALA A 270 -10.92 -26.89 8.81
N LEU A 271 -11.37 -27.06 10.06
CA LEU A 271 -12.31 -26.15 10.73
C LEU A 271 -11.63 -24.91 11.34
N THR A 272 -10.35 -25.01 11.71
CA THR A 272 -9.62 -23.93 12.41
C THR A 272 -8.65 -23.15 11.50
N THR A 273 -8.44 -23.60 10.27
CA THR A 273 -7.51 -22.98 9.32
C THR A 273 -8.22 -22.07 8.33
N THR A 274 -7.71 -20.85 8.15
CA THR A 274 -8.15 -19.95 7.08
C THR A 274 -7.51 -20.35 5.75
N HIS A 275 -8.32 -20.71 4.77
CA HIS A 275 -7.85 -21.11 3.45
C HIS A 275 -7.85 -19.91 2.49
N ILE A 276 -6.69 -19.62 1.89
CA ILE A 276 -6.56 -18.55 0.88
C ILE A 276 -6.49 -19.20 -0.50
N VAL A 277 -7.37 -18.77 -1.40
CA VAL A 277 -7.48 -19.33 -2.76
C VAL A 277 -7.68 -18.21 -3.79
N GLY A 278 -7.26 -18.46 -5.03
CA GLY A 278 -7.29 -17.45 -6.10
C GLY A 278 -8.67 -17.10 -6.64
N TYR A 279 -9.67 -17.98 -6.50
CA TYR A 279 -11.00 -17.80 -7.07
C TYR A 279 -12.10 -17.80 -6.01
N ARG A 280 -13.07 -16.89 -6.16
CA ARG A 280 -14.25 -16.79 -5.27
C ARG A 280 -15.06 -18.07 -5.23
N GLU A 281 -15.22 -18.75 -6.37
CA GLU A 281 -15.94 -20.02 -6.44
C GLU A 281 -15.25 -21.11 -5.62
N SER A 282 -13.91 -21.18 -5.67
CA SER A 282 -13.13 -22.11 -4.85
C SER A 282 -13.30 -21.82 -3.36
N ALA A 283 -13.25 -20.54 -2.97
CA ALA A 283 -13.47 -20.14 -1.58
C ALA A 283 -14.88 -20.52 -1.11
N MET A 284 -15.89 -20.31 -1.95
CA MET A 284 -17.26 -20.70 -1.66
C MET A 284 -17.41 -22.22 -1.49
N LYS A 285 -16.80 -23.02 -2.37
CA LYS A 285 -16.82 -24.49 -2.26
C LYS A 285 -16.20 -24.97 -0.95
N ILE A 286 -15.03 -24.43 -0.59
CA ILE A 286 -14.35 -24.76 0.68
C ILE A 286 -15.24 -24.37 1.87
N ASN A 287 -15.80 -23.18 1.87
CA ASN A 287 -16.68 -22.72 2.95
C ASN A 287 -17.93 -23.60 3.07
N VAL A 288 -18.56 -23.99 1.97
CA VAL A 288 -19.71 -24.91 1.97
C VAL A 288 -19.32 -26.29 2.50
N SER A 289 -18.17 -26.83 2.08
CA SER A 289 -17.66 -28.10 2.59
C SER A 289 -17.40 -28.06 4.10
N ILE A 290 -16.77 -26.99 4.60
CA ILE A 290 -16.54 -26.77 6.03
C ILE A 290 -17.87 -26.69 6.79
N CYS A 291 -18.85 -25.92 6.27
CA CYS A 291 -20.17 -25.82 6.87
C CYS A 291 -20.89 -27.19 6.96
N ASN A 292 -20.76 -28.04 5.94
CA ASN A 292 -21.37 -29.38 5.93
C ASN A 292 -20.72 -30.35 6.93
N LEU A 293 -19.48 -30.10 7.35
CA LEU A 293 -18.78 -30.90 8.38
C LEU A 293 -19.21 -30.53 9.81
N LEU A 294 -19.91 -29.41 10.00
CA LEU A 294 -20.42 -29.02 11.30
C LEU A 294 -21.63 -29.92 11.66
N ASN A 295 -21.50 -30.68 12.75
CA ASN A 295 -22.56 -31.55 13.26
C ASN A 295 -23.80 -30.72 13.63
N THR A 296 -24.79 -30.69 12.72
CA THR A 296 -26.05 -29.98 12.95
C THR A 296 -27.22 -30.94 12.81
N PRO A 297 -28.20 -30.95 13.73
CA PRO A 297 -29.40 -31.76 13.58
C PRO A 297 -30.18 -31.34 12.33
N PRO A 298 -30.76 -32.27 11.55
CA PRO A 298 -31.45 -31.98 10.29
C PRO A 298 -32.71 -31.09 10.44
N SER A 299 -33.14 -30.81 11.67
CA SER A 299 -34.27 -29.94 12.01
C SER A 299 -33.87 -28.50 12.39
N GLN A 300 -32.58 -28.16 12.38
CA GLN A 300 -32.07 -26.84 12.75
C GLN A 300 -31.26 -26.21 11.62
N PHE A 301 -31.53 -24.94 11.33
CA PHE A 301 -30.66 -24.14 10.48
C PHE A 301 -29.44 -23.70 11.30
N LEU A 302 -28.24 -23.87 10.76
CA LEU A 302 -27.06 -23.18 11.28
C LEU A 302 -27.25 -21.69 11.01
N VAL A 303 -27.58 -20.93 12.05
CA VAL A 303 -27.45 -19.47 12.00
C VAL A 303 -26.04 -19.14 12.47
N ASN A 304 -25.14 -18.91 11.51
CA ASN A 304 -23.82 -18.41 11.81
C ASN A 304 -23.94 -16.90 12.07
N TYR A 305 -23.62 -16.49 13.30
CA TYR A 305 -23.49 -15.08 13.65
C TYR A 305 -21.99 -14.75 13.68
N ALA A 306 -21.54 -13.97 12.70
CA ALA A 306 -20.26 -13.30 12.82
C ALA A 306 -20.39 -12.26 13.93
N ILE A 307 -19.60 -12.42 15.00
CA ILE A 307 -19.52 -11.44 16.09
C ILE A 307 -18.32 -10.56 15.77
N ASP A 308 -18.60 -9.39 15.19
CA ASP A 308 -17.57 -8.40 14.96
C ASP A 308 -17.20 -7.73 16.28
N THR A 309 -15.90 -7.65 16.58
CA THR A 309 -15.39 -6.91 17.73
C THR A 309 -14.56 -5.72 17.26
N ILE A 310 -14.86 -4.53 17.80
CA ILE A 310 -14.12 -3.30 17.52
C ILE A 310 -13.52 -2.84 18.85
N ASN A 311 -12.19 -2.78 18.94
CA ASN A 311 -11.45 -2.43 20.16
C ASN A 311 -11.85 -3.28 21.39
N GLY A 312 -12.20 -4.55 21.18
CA GLY A 312 -12.63 -5.48 22.24
C GLY A 312 -14.11 -5.41 22.62
N SER A 313 -14.88 -4.48 22.04
CA SER A 313 -16.32 -4.39 22.23
C SER A 313 -17.07 -5.14 21.12
N ILE A 314 -18.04 -5.97 21.50
CA ILE A 314 -18.92 -6.69 20.57
C ILE A 314 -19.85 -5.67 19.89
N CYS A 315 -19.87 -5.66 18.55
CA CYS A 315 -20.83 -4.92 17.74
C CYS A 315 -21.86 -5.87 17.14
N SER A 316 -23.11 -5.40 17.01
CA SER A 316 -24.15 -6.18 16.32
C SER A 316 -23.90 -6.25 14.82
N VAL A 317 -24.41 -7.30 14.17
CA VAL A 317 -24.30 -7.49 12.71
C VAL A 317 -24.92 -6.31 11.96
N ASP A 318 -26.03 -5.76 12.43
CA ASP A 318 -26.66 -4.61 11.80
C ASP A 318 -25.80 -3.34 11.91
N GLU A 319 -25.13 -3.15 13.05
CA GLU A 319 -24.19 -2.03 13.24
C GLU A 319 -22.98 -2.18 12.33
N THR A 320 -22.35 -3.36 12.29
CA THR A 320 -21.16 -3.57 11.45
C THR A 320 -21.49 -3.58 9.97
N HIS A 321 -22.63 -4.15 9.57
CA HIS A 321 -23.08 -4.13 8.19
C HIS A 321 -23.50 -2.72 7.76
N CYS A 322 -24.12 -1.93 8.64
CA CYS A 322 -24.39 -0.50 8.40
C CYS A 322 -23.08 0.28 8.26
N MET A 323 -22.09 0.06 9.15
CA MET A 323 -20.78 0.68 9.05
C MET A 323 -20.04 0.29 7.77
N PHE A 324 -20.08 -0.99 7.39
CA PHE A 324 -19.47 -1.51 6.16
C PHE A 324 -20.15 -0.94 4.91
N LYS A 325 -21.49 -0.91 4.87
CA LYS A 325 -22.26 -0.26 3.79
C LYS A 325 -21.98 1.24 3.71
N ASN A 326 -21.85 1.93 4.83
CA ASN A 326 -21.50 3.36 4.86
C ASN A 326 -20.06 3.63 4.37
N LYS A 327 -19.19 2.63 4.39
CA LYS A 327 -17.81 2.66 3.89
C LYS A 327 -17.66 2.10 2.47
N THR A 328 -18.70 1.51 1.87
CA THR A 328 -18.67 0.87 0.53
C THR A 328 -19.76 1.39 -0.41
N ASN A 329 -19.76 0.94 -1.66
CA ASN A 329 -20.82 1.23 -2.66
C ASN A 329 -21.90 0.14 -2.71
N LEU A 330 -21.98 -0.71 -1.69
CA LEU A 330 -23.03 -1.72 -1.62
C LEU A 330 -24.38 -1.04 -1.43
N PRO A 331 -25.42 -1.45 -2.19
CA PRO A 331 -26.76 -0.93 -2.00
C PRO A 331 -27.24 -1.16 -0.56
N LYS A 332 -27.95 -0.15 -0.02
CA LYS A 332 -28.50 -0.19 1.35
C LYS A 332 -29.57 -1.25 1.48
#